data_AF-A0A7W0KFY7-F1
#
_entry.id   AF-A0A7W0KFY7-F1
#
_cell.length_a   1.000
_cell.length_b   1.000
_cell.length_c   1.000
_cell.angle_alpha   90.00
_cell.angle_beta   90.00
_cell.angle_gamma   90.00
#
_symmetry.space_group_name_H-M   'P 1'
#
loop_
_entity.id
_entity.type
_entity.pdbx_description
1 polymer ?
#
loop_
_entity_poly.entity_id
_entity_poly.type
_entity_poly.pdbx_seq_one_letter_code
_entity_poly.pdbx_strand_id
1 'polypeptide(L)'
;MTSVLTPDTELEYATSALPGGSLLGSVYDRAFMQLSDRGGASNTIGDRWATICAEALTASEAIPGDLLTGEDGTIAGVTIRLDDIPEIAHTASRHKLQNPDFLMLGAESGSQVMWAADAKFSVDTARSKQVSGEVVRALLDLGDTVRRLAPGLDADLSIQDGIFLCPDYPLTHRLLRDRRGPRRATVKRSEVRLVSISSSRFFEPLGQDGLRGYFAALDALPIDPEHSLMLGLYYYRLARAALGCWQDQTAPLLSFHDVLVVDEEAVEREARALATMRTSAWGLVQRWNDLADDVRRQRQAVDHVTSLPVNGKLLREQIVLAATAAGVTPPSGTRVRRAIGAWYRSRIRERFGPIHPPVENFGTLLEQLGHYSRSLQPEMATVTRQVIDDLIAQSPPLQPERATAP
;
A
#
# COMPACT_ATOMS: atom_id res chain seq x y z
N MET A 1 -6.03 -39.27 10.89
CA MET A 1 -6.64 -38.63 12.07
C MET A 1 -6.12 -37.20 12.13
N THR A 2 -6.85 -36.25 11.54
CA THR A 2 -6.55 -34.83 11.59
C THR A 2 -6.90 -34.33 13.00
N SER A 3 -5.87 -34.01 13.79
CA SER A 3 -6.08 -33.25 15.03
C SER A 3 -6.63 -31.89 14.62
N VAL A 4 -7.86 -31.59 15.04
CA VAL A 4 -8.42 -30.24 14.89
C VAL A 4 -7.60 -29.32 15.79
N LEU A 5 -6.67 -28.58 15.20
CA LEU A 5 -5.90 -27.58 15.91
C LEU A 5 -6.88 -26.49 16.36
N THR A 6 -6.80 -26.11 17.63
CA THR A 6 -7.49 -24.93 18.16
C THR A 6 -6.80 -23.66 17.62
N PRO A 7 -7.51 -22.51 17.58
CA PRO A 7 -6.94 -21.21 17.22
C PRO A 7 -5.59 -20.88 17.87
N ASP A 8 -5.43 -21.23 19.15
CA ASP A 8 -4.18 -20.97 19.89
C ASP A 8 -3.06 -21.95 19.47
N THR A 9 -3.37 -23.22 19.22
CA THR A 9 -2.37 -24.21 18.75
C THR A 9 -1.95 -23.99 17.30
N GLU A 10 -2.77 -23.31 16.50
CA GLU A 10 -2.47 -22.96 15.12
C GLU A 10 -1.31 -21.94 15.05
N LEU A 11 -1.34 -20.91 15.89
CA LEU A 11 -0.29 -19.89 15.96
C LEU A 11 1.07 -20.49 16.36
N GLU A 12 1.03 -21.47 17.26
CA GLU A 12 2.21 -22.13 17.80
C GLU A 12 2.73 -23.27 16.90
N TYR A 13 2.07 -23.55 15.78
CA TYR A 13 2.52 -24.59 14.85
C TYR A 13 3.94 -24.30 14.37
N ALA A 14 4.88 -25.14 14.81
CA ALA A 14 6.31 -24.97 14.60
C ALA A 14 6.83 -25.96 13.57
N THR A 15 7.58 -25.45 12.60
CA THR A 15 8.26 -26.24 11.58
C THR A 15 9.39 -25.43 10.95
N SER A 16 10.48 -26.09 10.57
CA SER A 16 11.58 -25.46 9.84
C SER A 16 11.20 -25.04 8.42
N ALA A 17 10.04 -25.48 7.91
CA ALA A 17 9.53 -25.07 6.59
C ALA A 17 9.10 -23.59 6.57
N LEU A 18 8.68 -23.04 7.71
CA LEU A 18 8.17 -21.68 7.84
C LEU A 18 9.28 -20.68 8.20
N PRO A 19 9.23 -19.43 7.69
CA PRO A 19 10.12 -18.38 8.17
C PRO A 19 9.91 -18.15 9.67
N GLY A 20 11.00 -17.92 10.41
CA GLY A 20 10.94 -17.80 11.87
C GLY A 20 10.60 -19.09 12.63
N GLY A 21 10.44 -20.23 11.94
CA GLY A 21 10.26 -21.56 12.56
C GLY A 21 8.84 -21.88 13.05
N SER A 22 7.88 -20.97 12.88
CA SER A 22 6.47 -21.19 13.22
C SER A 22 5.54 -20.29 12.41
N LEU A 23 4.23 -20.56 12.44
CA LEU A 23 3.24 -19.72 11.75
C LEU A 23 3.13 -18.32 12.35
N LEU A 24 3.23 -18.18 13.68
CA LEU A 24 3.35 -16.87 14.30
C LEU A 24 4.69 -16.19 13.96
N GLY A 25 5.77 -16.95 13.89
CA GLY A 25 7.10 -16.46 13.52
C GLY A 25 7.13 -15.88 12.10
N SER A 26 6.44 -16.53 11.16
CA SER A 26 6.40 -16.12 9.75
C SER A 26 5.76 -14.74 9.56
N VAL A 27 4.68 -14.44 10.29
CA VAL A 27 4.01 -13.13 10.24
C VAL A 27 4.93 -11.97 10.64
N TYR A 28 5.91 -12.22 11.51
CA TYR A 28 6.84 -11.19 11.97
C TYR A 28 8.21 -11.23 11.29
N ASP A 29 8.46 -12.22 10.43
CA ASP A 29 9.70 -12.34 9.71
C ASP A 29 9.86 -11.16 8.73
N ARG A 30 10.92 -10.36 8.95
CA ARG A 30 11.15 -9.14 8.18
C ARG A 30 11.50 -9.43 6.72
N ALA A 31 12.26 -10.50 6.47
CA ALA A 31 12.67 -10.84 5.12
C ALA A 31 11.46 -11.31 4.31
N PHE A 32 10.61 -12.14 4.92
CA PHE A 32 9.36 -12.58 4.32
C PHE A 32 8.41 -11.42 4.02
N MET A 33 8.18 -10.53 5.00
CA MET A 33 7.35 -9.33 4.83
C MET A 33 7.87 -8.47 3.67
N GLN A 34 9.15 -8.10 3.68
CA GLN A 34 9.76 -7.27 2.64
C GLN A 34 9.62 -7.90 1.25
N LEU A 35 9.84 -9.21 1.14
CA LEU A 35 9.77 -9.90 -0.15
C LEU A 35 8.33 -9.98 -0.66
N SER A 36 7.37 -10.28 0.21
CA SER A 36 5.94 -10.28 -0.15
C SER A 36 5.45 -8.89 -0.57
N ASP A 37 5.96 -7.83 0.08
CA ASP A 37 5.58 -6.44 -0.22
C ASP A 37 6.18 -5.92 -1.52
N ARG A 38 7.27 -6.54 -2.04
CA ARG A 38 7.73 -6.26 -3.42
C ARG A 38 6.68 -6.66 -4.45
N GLY A 39 5.97 -7.75 -4.21
CA GLY A 39 4.77 -8.09 -4.95
C GLY A 39 3.53 -7.32 -4.51
N GLY A 40 3.60 -6.31 -3.64
CA GLY A 40 2.45 -5.51 -3.23
C GLY A 40 1.46 -6.19 -2.28
N ALA A 41 1.89 -7.22 -1.52
CA ALA A 41 1.00 -7.95 -0.62
C ALA A 41 0.26 -7.07 0.38
N SER A 42 0.95 -6.17 1.10
CA SER A 42 0.29 -5.35 2.12
C SER A 42 -0.76 -4.40 1.54
N ASN A 43 -0.56 -3.89 0.32
CA ASN A 43 -1.56 -3.04 -0.35
C ASN A 43 -2.80 -3.86 -0.70
N THR A 44 -2.64 -5.01 -1.37
CA THR A 44 -3.80 -5.83 -1.78
C THR A 44 -4.58 -6.41 -0.59
N ILE A 45 -3.88 -6.80 0.48
CA ILE A 45 -4.51 -7.23 1.74
C ILE A 45 -5.28 -6.06 2.37
N GLY A 46 -4.67 -4.87 2.44
CA GLY A 46 -5.29 -3.67 3.00
C GLY A 46 -6.55 -3.27 2.24
N ASP A 47 -6.46 -3.15 0.91
CA ASP A 47 -7.56 -2.77 0.03
C ASP A 47 -8.73 -3.76 0.11
N ARG A 48 -8.43 -5.06 0.14
CA ARG A 48 -9.45 -6.11 0.31
C ARG A 48 -10.09 -6.03 1.68
N TRP A 49 -9.30 -5.79 2.73
CA TRP A 49 -9.82 -5.66 4.08
C TRP A 49 -10.74 -4.45 4.25
N ALA A 50 -10.35 -3.29 3.70
CA ALA A 50 -11.19 -2.10 3.66
C ALA A 50 -12.52 -2.37 2.92
N THR A 51 -12.47 -3.12 1.82
CA THR A 51 -13.67 -3.52 1.08
C THR A 51 -14.60 -4.41 1.91
N ILE A 52 -14.07 -5.42 2.60
CA ILE A 52 -14.85 -6.28 3.51
C ILE A 52 -15.44 -5.50 4.67
N CYS A 53 -14.69 -4.53 5.22
CA CYS A 53 -15.20 -3.64 6.26
C CYS A 53 -16.35 -2.78 5.75
N ALA A 54 -16.26 -2.24 4.54
CA ALA A 54 -17.36 -1.48 3.91
C ALA A 54 -18.61 -2.35 3.71
N GLU A 55 -18.45 -3.59 3.22
CA GLU A 55 -19.53 -4.57 3.10
C GLU A 55 -20.16 -4.86 4.47
N ALA A 56 -19.34 -5.06 5.51
CA ALA A 56 -19.84 -5.30 6.86
C ALA A 56 -20.64 -4.09 7.37
N LEU A 57 -20.09 -2.88 7.28
CA LEU A 57 -20.71 -1.62 7.73
C LEU A 57 -22.03 -1.28 7.00
N THR A 58 -22.25 -1.80 5.80
CA THR A 58 -23.46 -1.56 5.01
C THR A 58 -24.51 -2.65 5.19
N ALA A 59 -24.10 -3.90 5.40
CA ALA A 59 -25.01 -5.01 5.69
C ALA A 59 -25.51 -4.91 7.15
N SER A 60 -26.66 -4.27 7.35
CA SER A 60 -27.34 -4.16 8.66
C SER A 60 -27.62 -5.50 9.37
N GLU A 61 -27.39 -6.65 8.72
CA GLU A 61 -27.67 -7.99 9.24
C GLU A 61 -26.45 -8.75 9.78
N ALA A 62 -25.22 -8.30 9.52
CA ALA A 62 -24.00 -9.04 9.89
C ALA A 62 -23.21 -8.41 11.04
N ILE A 63 -23.67 -7.27 11.53
CA ILE A 63 -23.02 -6.54 12.59
C ILE A 63 -23.79 -6.81 13.88
N PRO A 64 -23.24 -7.54 14.88
CA PRO A 64 -23.81 -7.57 16.22
C PRO A 64 -24.08 -6.13 16.67
N GLY A 65 -25.27 -5.84 17.22
CA GLY A 65 -25.66 -4.47 17.62
C GLY A 65 -24.53 -3.68 18.27
N ASP A 66 -23.70 -4.36 19.07
CA ASP A 66 -22.45 -3.98 19.74
C ASP A 66 -21.35 -3.26 18.89
N LEU A 67 -21.42 -3.33 17.56
CA LEU A 67 -20.47 -2.68 16.64
C LEU A 67 -21.00 -1.35 16.10
N LEU A 68 -22.33 -1.20 15.98
CA LEU A 68 -23.01 0.04 15.61
C LEU A 68 -23.39 0.87 16.85
N THR A 69 -23.56 0.19 17.98
CA THR A 69 -23.63 0.76 19.31
C THR A 69 -22.23 0.95 19.86
N GLY A 70 -21.87 2.20 20.18
CA GLY A 70 -20.97 2.41 21.31
C GLY A 70 -21.49 1.61 22.51
N GLU A 71 -20.67 1.41 23.54
CA GLU A 71 -21.10 0.67 24.75
C GLU A 71 -22.42 1.23 25.36
N ASP A 72 -22.85 2.42 24.91
CA ASP A 72 -24.03 3.18 25.31
C ASP A 72 -25.22 3.22 24.30
N GLY A 73 -25.27 2.34 23.28
CA GLY A 73 -26.50 2.19 22.47
C GLY A 73 -26.63 3.13 21.27
N THR A 74 -25.53 3.69 20.77
CA THR A 74 -25.50 4.46 19.52
C THR A 74 -25.99 3.64 18.32
N ILE A 75 -26.61 4.22 17.29
CA ILE A 75 -26.89 3.48 16.04
C ILE A 75 -26.24 4.25 14.91
N ALA A 76 -25.23 3.68 14.24
CA ALA A 76 -24.72 4.30 13.02
C ALA A 76 -25.76 4.16 11.89
N GLY A 77 -26.31 5.29 11.45
CA GLY A 77 -27.30 5.38 10.38
C GLY A 77 -26.68 5.68 9.01
N VAL A 78 -25.47 6.23 8.95
CA VAL A 78 -24.76 6.52 7.68
C VAL A 78 -23.27 6.20 7.83
N THR A 79 -22.73 5.45 6.86
CA THR A 79 -21.30 5.18 6.73
C THR A 79 -20.79 5.86 5.45
N ILE A 80 -19.76 6.68 5.58
CA ILE A 80 -19.09 7.34 4.47
C ILE A 80 -17.69 6.74 4.33
N ARG A 81 -17.40 6.10 3.19
CA ARG A 81 -16.06 5.63 2.87
C ARG A 81 -15.26 6.79 2.29
N LEU A 82 -14.20 7.20 2.99
CA LEU A 82 -13.40 8.37 2.59
C LEU A 82 -12.51 8.08 1.37
N ASP A 83 -12.11 6.82 1.18
CA ASP A 83 -11.31 6.40 0.02
C ASP A 83 -12.03 6.56 -1.33
N ASP A 84 -13.37 6.52 -1.33
CA ASP A 84 -14.17 6.69 -2.54
C ASP A 84 -14.16 8.14 -3.04
N ILE A 85 -13.50 9.05 -2.31
CA ILE A 85 -13.53 10.49 -2.51
C ILE A 85 -12.09 11.03 -2.55
N PRO A 86 -11.41 10.94 -3.71
CA PRO A 86 -10.00 11.28 -3.86
C PRO A 86 -9.65 12.70 -3.39
N GLU A 87 -10.59 13.65 -3.48
CA GLU A 87 -10.40 15.03 -3.04
C GLU A 87 -10.15 15.14 -1.53
N ILE A 88 -10.76 14.27 -0.71
CA ILE A 88 -10.55 14.27 0.75
C ILE A 88 -9.15 13.79 1.07
N ALA A 89 -8.74 12.64 0.51
CA ALA A 89 -7.40 12.10 0.71
C ALA A 89 -6.33 13.10 0.25
N HIS A 90 -6.55 13.76 -0.90
CA HIS A 90 -5.66 14.81 -1.40
C HIS A 90 -5.58 16.01 -0.45
N THR A 91 -6.72 16.49 0.05
CA THR A 91 -6.79 17.65 0.94
C THR A 91 -6.20 17.33 2.31
N ALA A 92 -6.58 16.21 2.93
CA ALA A 92 -6.01 15.74 4.20
C ALA A 92 -4.47 15.61 4.10
N SER A 93 -3.96 15.03 3.02
CA SER A 93 -2.52 14.90 2.76
C SER A 93 -1.82 16.27 2.67
N ARG A 94 -2.40 17.23 1.93
CA ARG A 94 -1.88 18.61 1.85
C ARG A 94 -1.78 19.29 3.23
N HIS A 95 -2.72 18.99 4.11
CA HIS A 95 -2.77 19.54 5.48
C HIS A 95 -2.08 18.64 6.52
N LYS A 96 -1.44 17.54 6.10
CA LYS A 96 -0.77 16.55 6.98
C LYS A 96 -1.69 15.94 8.03
N LEU A 97 -2.97 15.83 7.71
CA LEU A 97 -3.98 15.20 8.56
C LEU A 97 -3.99 13.69 8.34
N GLN A 98 -4.45 12.96 9.35
CA GLN A 98 -4.80 11.55 9.19
C GLN A 98 -6.08 11.45 8.36
N ASN A 99 -6.17 10.41 7.54
CA ASN A 99 -7.36 10.08 6.75
C ASN A 99 -7.80 8.66 7.14
N PRO A 100 -8.79 8.52 8.05
CA PRO A 100 -9.35 7.21 8.34
C PRO A 100 -10.11 6.67 7.12
N ASP A 101 -10.36 5.37 7.08
CA ASP A 101 -11.04 4.77 5.92
C ASP A 101 -12.55 5.13 5.88
N PHE A 102 -13.16 5.34 7.05
CA PHE A 102 -14.59 5.60 7.20
C PHE A 102 -14.90 6.73 8.19
N LEU A 103 -15.99 7.46 7.91
CA LEU A 103 -16.73 8.23 8.90
C LEU A 103 -18.08 7.58 9.14
N MET A 104 -18.45 7.45 10.41
CA MET A 104 -19.72 6.90 10.85
C MET A 104 -20.53 8.01 11.50
N LEU A 105 -21.80 8.06 11.13
CA LEU A 105 -22.80 8.96 11.67
C LEU A 105 -23.89 8.16 12.35
N GLY A 106 -24.19 8.49 13.60
CA GLY A 106 -25.26 7.87 14.35
C GLY A 106 -26.07 8.85 15.17
N ALA A 107 -26.96 8.29 15.98
CA ALA A 107 -27.72 9.03 16.98
C ALA A 107 -27.51 8.42 18.36
N GLU A 108 -27.35 9.28 19.36
CA GLU A 108 -27.26 8.91 20.77
C GLU A 108 -28.07 9.89 21.60
N SER A 109 -29.04 9.38 22.38
CA SER A 109 -29.90 10.20 23.25
C SER A 109 -30.53 11.42 22.55
N GLY A 110 -30.86 11.30 21.26
CA GLY A 110 -31.44 12.37 20.44
C GLY A 110 -30.44 13.38 19.86
N SER A 111 -29.14 13.22 20.12
CA SER A 111 -28.07 14.01 19.50
C SER A 111 -27.37 13.23 18.40
N GLN A 112 -27.03 13.89 17.29
CA GLN A 112 -26.22 13.29 16.25
C GLN A 112 -24.78 13.12 16.74
N VAL A 113 -24.20 11.95 16.48
CA VAL A 113 -22.82 11.63 16.84
C VAL A 113 -22.02 11.22 15.61
N MET A 114 -20.76 11.62 15.55
CA MET A 114 -19.81 11.21 14.51
C MET A 114 -18.55 10.63 15.12
N TRP A 115 -18.06 9.55 14.52
CA TRP A 115 -16.76 8.98 14.85
C TRP A 115 -16.10 8.39 13.60
N ALA A 116 -14.79 8.17 13.66
CA ALA A 116 -14.05 7.53 12.59
C ALA A 116 -14.04 6.01 12.76
N ALA A 117 -13.95 5.29 11.64
CA ALA A 117 -13.50 3.91 11.67
C ALA A 117 -12.36 3.70 10.67
N ASP A 118 -11.43 2.83 11.04
CA ASP A 118 -10.24 2.55 10.24
C ASP A 118 -10.01 1.03 10.19
N ALA A 119 -9.88 0.49 8.97
CA ALA A 119 -9.72 -0.91 8.70
C ALA A 119 -8.25 -1.30 8.85
N LYS A 120 -7.96 -2.15 9.83
CA LYS A 120 -6.61 -2.69 10.06
C LYS A 120 -6.65 -4.21 10.06
N PHE A 121 -6.04 -4.81 9.04
CA PHE A 121 -5.92 -6.27 8.98
C PHE A 121 -5.10 -6.84 10.16
N SER A 122 -4.12 -6.08 10.65
CA SER A 122 -3.33 -6.43 11.84
C SER A 122 -3.33 -5.30 12.86
N VAL A 123 -3.76 -5.61 14.09
CA VAL A 123 -3.97 -4.64 15.17
C VAL A 123 -2.67 -4.00 15.71
N ASP A 124 -1.50 -4.62 15.48
CA ASP A 124 -0.19 -4.03 15.84
C ASP A 124 0.17 -2.78 15.02
N THR A 125 -0.51 -2.58 13.88
CA THR A 125 -0.35 -1.41 13.02
C THR A 125 -1.27 -0.24 13.41
N ALA A 126 -2.30 -0.50 14.23
CA ALA A 126 -3.26 0.49 14.68
C ALA A 126 -2.67 1.46 15.72
N ARG A 127 -3.03 2.74 15.63
CA ARG A 127 -2.63 3.80 16.57
C ARG A 127 -3.85 4.63 16.92
N SER A 128 -4.23 4.74 18.19
CA SER A 128 -5.44 5.45 18.66
C SER A 128 -5.63 6.83 18.03
N LYS A 129 -4.54 7.58 17.81
CA LYS A 129 -4.58 8.89 17.15
C LYS A 129 -5.25 8.87 15.77
N GLN A 130 -5.17 7.76 15.02
CA GLN A 130 -5.75 7.62 13.67
C GLN A 130 -7.28 7.75 13.66
N VAL A 131 -7.95 7.34 14.74
CA VAL A 131 -9.42 7.34 14.85
C VAL A 131 -9.92 8.29 15.95
N SER A 132 -9.04 9.11 16.53
CA SER A 132 -9.43 10.05 17.59
C SER A 132 -10.45 11.09 17.12
N GLY A 133 -11.28 11.59 18.04
CA GLY A 133 -12.21 12.67 17.74
C GLY A 133 -11.53 13.95 17.25
N GLU A 134 -10.25 14.17 17.60
CA GLU A 134 -9.44 15.27 17.04
C GLU A 134 -9.23 15.15 15.53
N VAL A 135 -9.04 13.93 15.01
CA VAL A 135 -8.91 13.70 13.56
C VAL A 135 -10.21 14.00 12.85
N VAL A 136 -11.35 13.56 13.42
CA VAL A 136 -12.67 13.86 12.87
C VAL A 136 -12.93 15.36 12.84
N ARG A 137 -12.65 16.09 13.92
CA ARG A 137 -12.74 17.57 13.96
C ARG A 137 -11.87 18.22 12.88
N ALA A 138 -10.60 17.81 12.79
CA ALA A 138 -9.67 18.38 11.82
C ALA A 138 -10.11 18.14 10.38
N LEU A 139 -10.75 17.00 10.08
CA LEU A 139 -11.32 16.72 8.76
C LEU A 139 -12.55 17.60 8.48
N LEU A 140 -13.43 17.81 9.46
CA LEU A 140 -14.59 18.70 9.32
C LEU A 140 -14.18 20.17 9.15
N ASP A 141 -13.03 20.56 9.70
CA ASP A 141 -12.43 21.90 9.55
C ASP A 141 -11.81 22.14 8.16
N LEU A 142 -11.66 21.09 7.32
CA LEU A 142 -11.25 21.23 5.92
C LEU A 142 -12.33 21.90 5.03
N GLY A 143 -13.46 22.31 5.62
CA GLY A 143 -14.49 23.13 4.98
C GLY A 143 -15.54 22.32 4.20
N ASP A 144 -16.12 22.95 3.18
CA ASP A 144 -17.30 22.44 2.46
C ASP A 144 -17.10 21.07 1.80
N THR A 145 -15.87 20.62 1.56
CA THR A 145 -15.60 19.32 0.94
C THR A 145 -16.10 18.17 1.81
N VAL A 146 -15.80 18.18 3.11
CA VAL A 146 -16.26 17.10 4.01
C VAL A 146 -17.72 17.31 4.42
N ARG A 147 -18.14 18.56 4.65
CA ARG A 147 -19.54 18.88 5.01
C ARG A 147 -20.55 18.52 3.90
N ARG A 148 -20.18 18.64 2.62
CA ARG A 148 -21.04 18.25 1.49
C ARG A 148 -21.32 16.74 1.42
N LEU A 149 -20.46 15.93 2.03
CA LEU A 149 -20.52 14.47 1.96
C LEU A 149 -21.37 13.86 3.08
N ALA A 150 -21.59 14.63 4.14
CA ALA A 150 -22.55 14.35 5.18
C ALA A 150 -23.69 15.39 5.13
N PRO A 151 -24.57 15.36 4.11
CA PRO A 151 -25.73 16.25 4.11
C PRO A 151 -26.61 15.93 5.31
N GLY A 152 -26.88 16.95 6.15
CA GLY A 152 -27.64 16.77 7.39
C GLY A 152 -26.80 16.61 8.66
N LEU A 153 -25.57 17.15 8.68
CA LEU A 153 -24.87 17.37 9.95
C LEU A 153 -25.57 18.46 10.76
N ASP A 154 -26.03 18.11 11.94
CA ASP A 154 -26.57 19.05 12.92
C ASP A 154 -25.46 19.96 13.45
N ALA A 155 -25.81 21.21 13.77
CA ALA A 155 -24.87 22.16 14.38
C ALA A 155 -24.32 21.66 15.73
N ASP A 156 -25.08 20.81 16.41
CA ASP A 156 -24.77 20.25 17.73
C ASP A 156 -24.18 18.83 17.65
N LEU A 157 -23.55 18.49 16.51
CA LEU A 157 -22.88 17.21 16.31
C LEU A 157 -21.85 16.92 17.42
N SER A 158 -22.04 15.80 18.13
CA SER A 158 -21.08 15.30 19.10
C SER A 158 -20.04 14.41 18.43
N ILE A 159 -18.76 14.70 18.64
CA ILE A 159 -17.65 13.96 18.03
C ILE A 159 -17.00 13.05 19.08
N GLN A 160 -17.00 11.75 18.80
CA GLN A 160 -16.46 10.72 19.68
C GLN A 160 -15.16 10.13 19.13
N ASP A 161 -14.44 9.41 20.01
CA ASP A 161 -13.32 8.58 19.58
C ASP A 161 -13.83 7.39 18.78
N GLY A 162 -13.11 7.07 17.71
CA GLY A 162 -13.46 6.04 16.77
C GLY A 162 -12.96 4.65 17.11
N ILE A 163 -13.10 3.76 16.14
CA ILE A 163 -12.82 2.32 16.29
C ILE A 163 -11.94 1.80 15.15
N PHE A 164 -11.24 0.71 15.42
CA PHE A 164 -10.56 -0.09 14.42
C PHE A 164 -11.38 -1.32 14.06
N LEU A 165 -11.52 -1.60 12.77
CA LEU A 165 -12.12 -2.82 12.26
C LEU A 165 -11.00 -3.81 11.96
N CYS A 166 -10.93 -4.89 12.73
CA CYS A 166 -9.90 -5.93 12.61
C CYS A 166 -10.53 -7.29 12.33
N PRO A 167 -9.84 -8.23 11.65
CA PRO A 167 -10.39 -9.55 11.43
C PRO A 167 -10.52 -10.30 12.75
N ASP A 168 -11.57 -11.11 12.87
CA ASP A 168 -11.72 -12.06 13.95
C ASP A 168 -10.91 -13.33 13.65
N TYR A 169 -9.64 -13.34 14.08
CA TYR A 169 -8.72 -14.45 13.84
C TYR A 169 -7.66 -14.53 14.95
N PRO A 170 -6.95 -15.66 15.08
CA PRO A 170 -6.09 -15.94 16.24
C PRO A 170 -5.07 -14.84 16.55
N LEU A 171 -4.48 -14.22 15.51
CA LEU A 171 -3.46 -13.18 15.69
C LEU A 171 -4.01 -11.91 16.34
N THR A 172 -5.21 -11.46 15.97
CA THR A 172 -5.85 -10.28 16.61
C THR A 172 -6.07 -10.54 18.09
N HIS A 173 -6.61 -11.72 18.45
CA HIS A 173 -6.83 -12.09 19.85
C HIS A 173 -5.53 -12.15 20.64
N ARG A 174 -4.50 -12.81 20.09
CA ARG A 174 -3.16 -12.88 20.71
C ARG A 174 -2.58 -11.50 20.96
N LEU A 175 -2.60 -10.61 19.96
CA LEU A 175 -2.05 -9.26 20.06
C LEU A 175 -2.79 -8.36 21.06
N LEU A 176 -4.09 -8.57 21.24
CA LEU A 176 -4.91 -7.85 22.21
C LEU A 176 -4.73 -8.37 23.64
N ARG A 177 -4.52 -9.69 23.81
CA ARG A 177 -4.24 -10.33 25.11
C ARG A 177 -2.82 -10.03 25.59
N ASP A 178 -1.82 -10.19 24.73
CA ASP A 178 -0.41 -10.15 25.09
C ASP A 178 0.23 -8.80 24.81
N ARG A 179 0.27 -7.96 25.85
CA ARG A 179 0.96 -6.67 25.81
C ARG A 179 2.50 -6.77 25.91
N ARG A 180 3.06 -7.98 25.83
CA ARG A 180 4.50 -8.27 25.99
C ARG A 180 5.09 -8.76 24.66
N GLY A 181 6.19 -8.16 24.22
CA GLY A 181 6.88 -8.52 22.99
C GLY A 181 7.26 -7.32 22.12
N PRO A 182 8.06 -7.53 21.05
CA PRO A 182 8.56 -6.47 20.19
C PRO A 182 7.48 -5.84 19.29
N ARG A 183 6.38 -6.55 19.03
CA ARG A 183 5.18 -6.01 18.37
C ARG A 183 3.99 -6.23 19.29
N ARG A 184 3.32 -5.15 19.67
CA ARG A 184 2.18 -5.13 20.60
C ARG A 184 1.10 -4.24 20.04
N ALA A 185 -0.16 -4.58 20.29
CA ALA A 185 -1.25 -3.63 20.07
C ALA A 185 -1.01 -2.40 20.97
N THR A 186 -0.98 -1.22 20.36
CA THR A 186 -0.92 0.06 21.10
C THR A 186 -2.30 0.61 21.45
N VAL A 187 -3.35 -0.03 20.91
CA VAL A 187 -4.76 0.31 21.11
C VAL A 187 -5.37 -0.56 22.22
N LYS A 188 -6.45 -0.07 22.84
CA LYS A 188 -7.25 -0.80 23.82
C LYS A 188 -8.20 -1.77 23.12
N ARG A 189 -8.63 -2.82 23.84
CA ARG A 189 -9.63 -3.77 23.34
C ARG A 189 -10.95 -3.08 22.97
N SER A 190 -11.35 -2.04 23.71
CA SER A 190 -12.55 -1.23 23.48
C SER A 190 -12.47 -0.39 22.20
N GLU A 191 -11.27 -0.09 21.70
CA GLU A 191 -11.06 0.61 20.43
C GLU A 191 -11.10 -0.35 19.22
N VAL A 192 -11.21 -1.66 19.44
CA VAL A 192 -11.16 -2.65 18.37
C VAL A 192 -12.50 -3.37 18.26
N ARG A 193 -13.00 -3.48 17.05
CA ARG A 193 -14.15 -4.33 16.73
C ARG A 193 -13.71 -5.42 15.76
N LEU A 194 -14.19 -6.63 16.04
CA LEU A 194 -13.82 -7.82 15.30
C LEU A 194 -14.86 -8.10 14.22
N VAL A 195 -14.40 -8.27 12.99
CA VAL A 195 -15.24 -8.58 11.84
C VAL A 195 -14.93 -10.01 11.40
N SER A 196 -15.96 -10.86 11.42
CA SER A 196 -15.83 -12.27 11.04
C SER A 196 -15.62 -12.42 9.54
N ILE A 197 -14.64 -13.24 9.17
CA ILE A 197 -14.27 -13.50 7.76
C ILE A 197 -13.64 -14.89 7.62
N SER A 198 -14.08 -15.65 6.61
CA SER A 198 -13.41 -16.90 6.25
C SER A 198 -12.19 -16.65 5.35
N SER A 199 -11.21 -17.56 5.38
CA SER A 199 -10.04 -17.47 4.51
C SER A 199 -10.43 -17.48 3.03
N SER A 200 -11.35 -18.38 2.63
CA SER A 200 -11.90 -18.43 1.26
C SER A 200 -12.48 -17.08 0.81
N ARG A 201 -13.43 -16.51 1.58
CA ARG A 201 -14.06 -15.22 1.25
C ARG A 201 -13.06 -14.07 1.20
N PHE A 202 -12.00 -14.12 2.01
CA PHE A 202 -10.96 -13.10 1.99
C PHE A 202 -10.11 -13.18 0.72
N PHE A 203 -9.57 -14.35 0.40
CA PHE A 203 -8.53 -14.49 -0.63
C PHE A 203 -9.03 -14.82 -2.04
N GLU A 204 -10.20 -15.44 -2.22
CA GLU A 204 -10.72 -15.81 -3.55
C GLU A 204 -10.76 -14.61 -4.52
N PRO A 205 -11.24 -13.40 -4.14
CA PRO A 205 -11.23 -12.26 -5.06
C PRO A 205 -9.84 -11.67 -5.35
N LEU A 206 -8.82 -12.07 -4.57
CA LEU A 206 -7.45 -11.62 -4.76
C LEU A 206 -6.68 -12.46 -5.81
N GLY A 207 -7.28 -13.55 -6.29
CA GLY A 207 -6.68 -14.47 -7.27
C GLY A 207 -5.50 -15.28 -6.70
N GLN A 208 -4.65 -15.79 -7.61
CA GLN A 208 -3.46 -16.61 -7.31
C GLN A 208 -3.74 -17.97 -6.63
N ASP A 209 -4.93 -18.53 -6.80
CA ASP A 209 -5.28 -19.82 -6.18
C ASP A 209 -4.36 -20.95 -6.64
N GLY A 210 -3.92 -20.94 -7.91
CA GLY A 210 -2.94 -21.88 -8.43
C GLY A 210 -1.62 -21.86 -7.66
N LEU A 211 -1.02 -20.67 -7.49
CA LEU A 211 0.23 -20.48 -6.74
C LEU A 211 0.08 -20.78 -5.25
N ARG A 212 -1.01 -20.33 -4.62
CA ARG A 212 -1.29 -20.58 -3.20
C ARG A 212 -1.46 -22.07 -2.94
N GLY A 213 -2.26 -22.75 -3.75
CA GLY A 213 -2.47 -24.19 -3.68
C GLY A 213 -1.18 -24.96 -3.91
N TYR A 214 -0.36 -24.52 -4.87
CA TYR A 214 0.96 -25.10 -5.12
C TYR A 214 1.89 -24.99 -3.91
N PHE A 215 2.01 -23.81 -3.30
CA PHE A 215 2.85 -23.63 -2.12
C PHE A 215 2.32 -24.38 -0.89
N ALA A 216 1.00 -24.44 -0.72
CA ALA A 216 0.39 -25.24 0.34
C ALA A 216 0.67 -26.74 0.17
N ALA A 217 0.58 -27.25 -1.05
CA ALA A 217 0.91 -28.64 -1.36
C ALA A 217 2.40 -28.95 -1.14
N LEU A 218 3.29 -27.98 -1.40
CA LEU A 218 4.73 -28.13 -1.21
C LEU A 218 5.12 -28.19 0.28
N ASP A 219 4.53 -27.33 1.11
CA ASP A 219 4.77 -27.35 2.57
C ASP A 219 4.04 -28.52 3.26
N ALA A 220 2.92 -28.99 2.70
CA ALA A 220 2.14 -30.13 3.17
C ALA A 220 1.78 -30.09 4.67
N LEU A 221 1.46 -28.89 5.16
CA LEU A 221 1.09 -28.69 6.57
C LEU A 221 -0.25 -29.37 6.91
N PRO A 222 -0.45 -29.84 8.15
CA PRO A 222 -1.69 -30.52 8.57
C PRO A 222 -2.88 -29.56 8.80
N ILE A 223 -2.73 -28.29 8.42
CA ILE A 223 -3.73 -27.23 8.58
C ILE A 223 -4.22 -26.86 7.17
N ASP A 224 -5.54 -26.81 7.01
CA ASP A 224 -6.14 -26.41 5.74
C ASP A 224 -6.15 -24.87 5.59
N PRO A 225 -5.49 -24.30 4.56
CA PRO A 225 -5.47 -22.85 4.33
C PRO A 225 -6.82 -22.26 3.96
N GLU A 226 -7.81 -23.05 3.53
CA GLU A 226 -9.18 -22.57 3.26
C GLU A 226 -9.96 -22.27 4.55
N HIS A 227 -9.57 -22.91 5.65
CA HIS A 227 -10.20 -22.77 6.96
C HIS A 227 -9.39 -21.91 7.94
N SER A 228 -8.12 -21.62 7.62
CA SER A 228 -7.22 -20.79 8.42
C SER A 228 -6.90 -19.48 7.71
N LEU A 229 -7.36 -18.35 8.26
CA LEU A 229 -7.02 -17.01 7.73
C LEU A 229 -5.52 -16.72 7.88
N MET A 230 -4.87 -17.21 8.94
CA MET A 230 -3.42 -17.05 9.15
C MET A 230 -2.60 -17.79 8.10
N LEU A 231 -2.97 -19.03 7.81
CA LEU A 231 -2.25 -19.83 6.83
C LEU A 231 -2.57 -19.39 5.41
N GLY A 232 -3.81 -19.00 5.14
CA GLY A 232 -4.19 -18.31 3.91
C GLY A 232 -3.35 -17.05 3.68
N LEU A 233 -3.14 -16.24 4.71
CA LEU A 233 -2.27 -15.04 4.66
C LEU A 233 -0.82 -15.40 4.35
N TYR A 234 -0.28 -16.43 4.99
CA TYR A 234 1.08 -16.90 4.74
C TYR A 234 1.26 -17.33 3.27
N TYR A 235 0.40 -18.20 2.74
CA TYR A 235 0.53 -18.63 1.35
C TYR A 235 0.21 -17.53 0.34
N TYR A 236 -0.69 -16.61 0.66
CA TYR A 236 -0.91 -15.42 -0.16
C TYR A 236 0.35 -14.55 -0.22
N ARG A 237 1.02 -14.30 0.92
CA ARG A 237 2.29 -13.56 0.95
C ARG A 237 3.40 -14.28 0.18
N LEU A 238 3.46 -15.61 0.21
CA LEU A 238 4.38 -16.39 -0.64
C LEU A 238 4.07 -16.21 -2.13
N ALA A 239 2.80 -16.27 -2.53
CA ALA A 239 2.38 -16.00 -3.91
C ALA A 239 2.81 -14.59 -4.37
N ARG A 240 2.58 -13.57 -3.55
CA ARG A 240 3.04 -12.20 -3.84
C ARG A 240 4.57 -12.09 -3.87
N ALA A 241 5.28 -12.80 -2.98
CA ALA A 241 6.75 -12.83 -3.00
C ALA A 241 7.30 -13.46 -4.29
N ALA A 242 6.70 -14.55 -4.75
CA ALA A 242 7.03 -15.20 -6.03
C ALA A 242 6.75 -14.27 -7.22
N LEU A 243 5.60 -13.61 -7.23
CA LEU A 243 5.27 -12.57 -8.22
C LEU A 243 6.32 -11.46 -8.24
N GLY A 244 6.73 -10.94 -7.07
CA GLY A 244 7.78 -9.93 -6.99
C GLY A 244 9.12 -10.41 -7.54
N CYS A 245 9.52 -11.65 -7.25
CA CYS A 245 10.75 -12.24 -7.80
C CYS A 245 10.68 -12.39 -9.33
N TRP A 246 9.54 -12.84 -9.86
CA TRP A 246 9.32 -12.93 -11.29
C TRP A 246 9.37 -11.56 -11.96
N GLN A 247 8.70 -10.55 -11.39
CA GLN A 247 8.72 -9.18 -11.89
C GLN A 247 10.14 -8.60 -11.90
N ASP A 248 10.92 -8.82 -10.84
CA ASP A 248 12.32 -8.39 -10.78
C ASP A 248 13.14 -8.97 -11.95
N GLN A 249 12.87 -10.22 -12.31
CA GLN A 249 13.54 -10.95 -13.39
C GLN A 249 13.03 -10.67 -14.79
N THR A 250 11.76 -10.31 -14.99
CA THR A 250 11.17 -10.17 -16.33
C THR A 250 10.97 -8.72 -16.75
N ALA A 251 10.84 -7.80 -15.81
CA ALA A 251 10.64 -6.39 -16.11
C ALA A 251 11.85 -5.81 -16.86
N PRO A 252 11.66 -4.99 -17.91
CA PRO A 252 12.76 -4.31 -18.58
C PRO A 252 13.60 -3.50 -17.60
N LEU A 253 14.93 -3.56 -17.69
CA LEU A 253 15.88 -2.81 -16.85
C LEU A 253 15.64 -1.29 -16.91
N LEU A 254 15.21 -0.79 -18.07
CA LEU A 254 14.76 0.58 -18.29
C LEU A 254 13.24 0.64 -18.37
N SER A 255 12.57 0.78 -17.22
CA SER A 255 11.12 0.95 -17.18
C SER A 255 10.72 2.37 -17.60
N PHE A 256 9.82 2.47 -18.59
CA PHE A 256 9.24 3.73 -19.04
C PHE A 256 7.76 3.57 -19.35
N HIS A 257 6.89 3.90 -18.38
CA HIS A 257 5.43 3.71 -18.48
C HIS A 257 5.00 2.30 -18.92
N ASP A 258 5.90 1.32 -18.84
CA ASP A 258 5.63 -0.07 -19.19
C ASP A 258 4.61 -0.61 -18.16
N VAL A 259 3.40 -0.92 -18.60
CA VAL A 259 2.44 -1.69 -17.79
C VAL A 259 2.85 -3.14 -17.90
N LEU A 260 3.51 -3.66 -16.87
CA LEU A 260 3.81 -5.08 -16.79
C LEU A 260 2.54 -5.83 -16.39
N VAL A 261 1.92 -6.50 -17.36
CA VAL A 261 0.87 -7.47 -17.09
C VAL A 261 1.52 -8.69 -16.47
N VAL A 262 1.10 -9.03 -15.25
CA VAL A 262 1.57 -10.22 -14.55
C VAL A 262 0.96 -11.44 -15.19
N ASP A 263 1.81 -12.35 -15.66
CA ASP A 263 1.40 -13.67 -16.16
C ASP A 263 1.48 -14.67 -15.00
N GLU A 264 0.36 -14.88 -14.31
CA GLU A 264 0.28 -15.79 -13.15
C GLU A 264 0.64 -17.24 -13.51
N GLU A 265 0.27 -17.69 -14.71
CA GLU A 265 0.59 -19.04 -15.18
C GLU A 265 2.09 -19.21 -15.43
N ALA A 266 2.76 -18.18 -15.98
CA ALA A 266 4.22 -18.18 -16.12
C ALA A 266 4.93 -18.20 -14.76
N VAL A 267 4.41 -17.46 -13.77
CA VAL A 267 4.98 -17.46 -12.41
C VAL A 267 4.83 -18.84 -11.78
N GLU A 268 3.67 -19.48 -11.92
CA GLU A 268 3.47 -20.84 -11.41
C GLU A 268 4.40 -21.85 -12.09
N ARG A 269 4.55 -21.77 -13.41
CA ARG A 269 5.46 -22.64 -14.17
C ARG A 269 6.91 -22.49 -13.71
N GLU A 270 7.36 -21.28 -13.49
CA GLU A 270 8.72 -20.99 -13.02
C GLU A 270 8.91 -21.48 -11.57
N ALA A 271 7.91 -21.26 -10.70
CA ALA A 271 7.92 -21.79 -9.34
C ALA A 271 8.10 -23.34 -9.36
N ARG A 272 7.34 -24.03 -10.21
CA ARG A 272 7.42 -25.49 -10.39
C ARG A 272 8.80 -25.93 -10.91
N ALA A 273 9.39 -25.19 -11.84
CA ALA A 273 10.73 -25.49 -12.34
C ALA A 273 11.80 -25.38 -11.24
N LEU A 274 11.70 -24.36 -10.38
CA LEU A 274 12.64 -24.10 -9.28
C LEU A 274 12.53 -25.08 -8.11
N ALA A 275 11.41 -25.81 -8.00
CA ALA A 275 11.09 -26.68 -6.88
C ALA A 275 11.85 -28.02 -6.83
N THR A 276 12.55 -28.40 -7.91
CA THR A 276 13.20 -29.71 -8.11
C THR A 276 14.17 -30.15 -6.99
N MET A 277 14.55 -29.26 -6.06
CA MET A 277 15.45 -29.58 -4.93
C MET A 277 15.00 -28.97 -3.58
N ARG A 278 13.73 -28.59 -3.42
CA ARG A 278 13.27 -27.85 -2.22
C ARG A 278 12.22 -28.60 -1.44
N THR A 279 12.31 -28.47 -0.12
CA THR A 279 11.44 -29.12 0.86
C THR A 279 10.42 -28.16 1.49
N SER A 280 10.44 -26.88 1.11
CA SER A 280 9.44 -25.89 1.55
C SER A 280 9.23 -24.78 0.53
N ALA A 281 8.03 -24.19 0.54
CA ALA A 281 7.63 -23.05 -0.27
C ALA A 281 8.45 -21.80 0.05
N TRP A 282 8.72 -21.54 1.32
CA TRP A 282 9.60 -20.44 1.70
C TRP A 282 11.03 -20.60 1.16
N GLY A 283 11.62 -21.80 1.28
CA GLY A 283 12.96 -22.06 0.76
C GLY A 283 13.06 -21.95 -0.77
N LEU A 284 11.96 -22.25 -1.48
CA LEU A 284 11.84 -22.00 -2.92
C LEU A 284 11.87 -20.49 -3.22
N VAL A 285 11.03 -19.71 -2.55
CA VAL A 285 10.93 -18.25 -2.75
C VAL A 285 12.25 -17.54 -2.37
N GLN A 286 12.95 -17.96 -1.32
CA GLN A 286 14.27 -17.43 -0.98
C GLN A 286 15.28 -17.65 -2.11
N ARG A 287 15.33 -18.87 -2.66
CA ARG A 287 16.22 -19.16 -3.79
C ARG A 287 15.87 -18.33 -5.01
N TRP A 288 14.57 -18.17 -5.30
CA TRP A 288 14.13 -17.34 -6.40
C TRP A 288 14.56 -15.89 -6.21
N ASN A 289 14.43 -15.37 -4.98
CA ASN A 289 14.95 -14.06 -4.65
C ASN A 289 16.47 -13.96 -4.92
N ASP A 290 17.26 -14.96 -4.54
CA ASP A 290 18.71 -14.95 -4.79
C ASP A 290 19.04 -14.96 -6.29
N LEU A 291 18.28 -15.71 -7.10
CA LEU A 291 18.42 -15.70 -8.56
C LEU A 291 18.03 -14.35 -9.18
N ALA A 292 17.07 -13.66 -8.58
CA ALA A 292 16.65 -12.33 -9.00
C ALA A 292 17.64 -11.22 -8.60
N ASP A 293 18.57 -11.47 -7.66
CA ASP A 293 19.54 -10.45 -7.20
C ASP A 293 20.48 -9.96 -8.30
N ASP A 294 20.90 -10.85 -9.20
CA ASP A 294 21.74 -10.46 -10.33
C ASP A 294 21.05 -9.44 -11.23
N VAL A 295 19.77 -9.68 -11.54
CA VAL A 295 18.97 -8.76 -12.35
C VAL A 295 18.73 -7.45 -11.59
N ARG A 296 18.49 -7.49 -10.28
CA ARG A 296 18.38 -6.27 -9.46
C ARG A 296 19.67 -5.45 -9.47
N ARG A 297 20.84 -6.08 -9.40
CA ARG A 297 22.14 -5.40 -9.52
C ARG A 297 22.30 -4.76 -10.90
N GLN A 298 21.92 -5.46 -11.97
CA GLN A 298 21.92 -4.89 -13.32
C GLN A 298 20.99 -3.67 -13.40
N ARG A 299 19.78 -3.76 -12.87
CA ARG A 299 18.81 -2.65 -12.84
C ARG A 299 19.36 -1.44 -12.11
N GLN A 300 19.95 -1.62 -10.93
CA GLN A 300 20.58 -0.53 -10.18
C GLN A 300 21.72 0.13 -10.95
N ALA A 301 22.56 -0.64 -11.64
CA ALA A 301 23.63 -0.09 -12.45
C ALA A 301 23.10 0.70 -13.65
N VAL A 302 22.04 0.22 -14.31
CA VAL A 302 21.32 0.94 -15.37
C VAL A 302 20.72 2.25 -14.83
N ASP A 303 19.99 2.22 -13.71
CA ASP A 303 19.40 3.41 -13.09
C ASP A 303 20.48 4.43 -12.70
N HIS A 304 21.66 3.97 -12.26
CA HIS A 304 22.79 4.84 -11.92
C HIS A 304 23.32 5.59 -13.16
N VAL A 305 23.62 4.86 -14.25
CA VAL A 305 24.20 5.48 -15.46
C VAL A 305 23.19 6.33 -16.25
N THR A 306 21.89 6.05 -16.08
CA THR A 306 20.77 6.80 -16.68
C THR A 306 20.10 7.76 -15.70
N SER A 307 20.76 8.10 -14.59
CA SER A 307 20.22 9.00 -13.60
C SER A 307 20.01 10.40 -14.17
N LEU A 308 18.85 11.01 -13.87
CA LEU A 308 18.51 12.34 -14.38
C LEU A 308 19.53 13.38 -13.87
N PRO A 309 20.28 14.06 -14.74
CA PRO A 309 21.39 14.92 -14.36
C PRO A 309 20.94 16.33 -13.98
N VAL A 310 19.89 16.46 -13.16
CA VAL A 310 19.32 17.73 -12.77
C VAL A 310 19.56 18.00 -11.29
N ASN A 311 20.31 19.07 -11.01
CA ASN A 311 20.54 19.57 -9.66
C ASN A 311 19.25 20.19 -9.11
N GLY A 312 18.70 19.59 -8.04
CA GLY A 312 17.43 20.01 -7.47
C GLY A 312 17.42 21.39 -6.83
N LYS A 313 18.58 21.96 -6.46
CA LYS A 313 18.69 23.33 -5.96
C LYS A 313 18.58 24.32 -7.12
N LEU A 314 19.40 24.13 -8.16
CA LEU A 314 19.39 24.98 -9.37
C LEU A 314 18.02 24.94 -10.07
N LEU A 315 17.39 23.76 -10.15
CA LEU A 315 16.05 23.63 -10.73
C LEU A 315 15.02 24.49 -9.99
N ARG A 316 15.06 24.49 -8.64
CA ARG A 316 14.15 25.30 -7.83
C ARG A 316 14.36 26.79 -8.06
N GLU A 317 15.61 27.23 -8.12
CA GLU A 317 15.96 28.63 -8.42
C GLU A 317 15.43 29.06 -9.79
N GLN A 318 15.60 28.23 -10.83
CA GLN A 318 15.08 28.49 -12.17
C GLN A 318 13.55 28.57 -12.21
N ILE A 319 12.85 27.65 -11.51
CA ILE A 319 11.39 27.66 -11.43
C ILE A 319 10.89 28.96 -10.79
N VAL A 320 11.48 29.37 -9.67
CA VAL A 320 11.07 30.60 -8.97
C VAL A 320 11.31 31.82 -9.84
N LEU A 321 12.50 31.94 -10.44
CA LEU A 321 12.83 33.07 -11.32
C LEU A 321 11.86 33.20 -12.49
N ALA A 322 11.55 32.08 -13.17
CA ALA A 322 10.62 32.07 -14.30
C ALA A 322 9.18 32.43 -13.86
N ALA A 323 8.71 31.88 -12.74
CA ALA A 323 7.36 32.15 -12.24
C ALA A 323 7.19 33.61 -11.77
N THR A 324 8.20 34.17 -11.09
CA THR A 324 8.22 35.59 -10.71
C THR A 324 8.18 36.50 -11.92
N ALA A 325 8.97 36.20 -12.97
CA ALA A 325 8.96 36.97 -14.22
C ALA A 325 7.59 36.92 -14.92
N ALA A 326 6.87 35.81 -14.82
CA ALA A 326 5.54 35.62 -15.39
C ALA A 326 4.39 36.11 -14.49
N GLY A 327 4.65 36.52 -13.25
CA GLY A 327 3.62 36.95 -12.30
C GLY A 327 2.65 35.82 -11.89
N VAL A 328 3.10 34.57 -11.90
CA VAL A 328 2.28 33.40 -11.52
C VAL A 328 2.84 32.69 -10.30
N THR A 329 2.04 31.78 -9.73
CA THR A 329 2.51 30.87 -8.67
C THR A 329 3.49 29.85 -9.27
N PRO A 330 4.67 29.61 -8.65
CA PRO A 330 5.63 28.65 -9.18
C PRO A 330 5.07 27.22 -9.21
N PRO A 331 5.25 26.47 -10.32
CA PRO A 331 4.88 25.06 -10.36
C PRO A 331 5.72 24.24 -9.38
N SER A 332 5.17 23.11 -8.92
CA SER A 332 5.90 22.20 -8.03
C SER A 332 7.17 21.66 -8.70
N GLY A 333 8.31 21.79 -8.01
CA GLY A 333 9.59 21.24 -8.50
C GLY A 333 9.55 19.74 -8.76
N THR A 334 8.71 18.98 -8.04
CA THR A 334 8.48 17.55 -8.30
C THR A 334 7.80 17.32 -9.65
N ARG A 335 6.81 18.16 -10.01
CA ARG A 335 6.10 18.08 -11.30
C ARG A 335 7.05 18.40 -12.46
N VAL A 336 7.83 19.47 -12.33
CA VAL A 336 8.86 19.87 -13.30
C VAL A 336 9.90 18.75 -13.47
N ARG A 337 10.48 18.26 -12.36
CA ARG A 337 11.47 17.17 -12.38
C ARG A 337 10.92 15.89 -13.02
N ARG A 338 9.65 15.56 -12.75
CA ARG A 338 8.98 14.39 -13.36
C ARG A 338 8.84 14.54 -14.88
N ALA A 339 8.42 15.70 -15.36
CA ALA A 339 8.28 15.97 -16.79
C ALA A 339 9.64 15.92 -17.52
N ILE A 340 10.68 16.54 -16.94
CA ILE A 340 12.06 16.45 -17.46
C ILE A 340 12.55 15.00 -17.46
N GLY A 341 12.31 14.28 -16.36
CA GLY A 341 12.66 12.86 -16.23
C GLY A 341 11.96 11.98 -17.26
N ALA A 342 10.69 12.25 -17.57
CA ALA A 342 9.94 11.54 -18.60
C ALA A 342 10.54 11.77 -20.00
N TRP A 343 10.85 13.02 -20.36
CA TRP A 343 11.56 13.32 -21.60
C TRP A 343 12.90 12.59 -21.69
N TYR A 344 13.71 12.68 -20.63
CA TYR A 344 15.05 12.07 -20.59
C TYR A 344 15.00 10.55 -20.75
N ARG A 345 14.10 9.88 -20.01
CA ARG A 345 13.89 8.43 -20.14
C ARG A 345 13.31 8.05 -21.50
N SER A 346 12.43 8.86 -22.09
CA SER A 346 11.90 8.64 -23.46
C SER A 346 13.03 8.62 -24.48
N ARG A 347 13.97 9.55 -24.44
CA ARG A 347 15.12 9.58 -25.37
C ARG A 347 16.00 8.34 -25.25
N ILE A 348 16.31 7.92 -24.03
CA ILE A 348 17.08 6.69 -23.81
C ILE A 348 16.30 5.49 -24.35
N ARG A 349 14.99 5.41 -24.09
CA ARG A 349 14.14 4.32 -24.57
C ARG A 349 14.00 4.30 -26.09
N GLU A 350 13.87 5.45 -26.75
CA GLU A 350 13.82 5.58 -28.21
C GLU A 350 15.11 5.03 -28.86
N ARG A 351 16.26 5.22 -28.20
CA ARG A 351 17.54 4.76 -28.72
C ARG A 351 17.80 3.27 -28.50
N PHE A 352 17.48 2.76 -27.31
CA PHE A 352 17.89 1.41 -26.88
C PHE A 352 16.74 0.39 -26.87
N GLY A 353 15.48 0.84 -26.97
CA GLY A 353 14.31 -0.03 -26.78
C GLY A 353 14.20 -0.59 -25.35
N PRO A 354 13.28 -1.55 -25.11
CA PRO A 354 13.25 -2.28 -23.85
C PRO A 354 14.51 -3.13 -23.70
N ILE A 355 15.14 -3.02 -22.53
CA ILE A 355 16.30 -3.83 -22.16
C ILE A 355 15.83 -4.96 -21.27
N HIS A 356 15.61 -6.14 -21.85
CA HIS A 356 15.19 -7.31 -21.08
C HIS A 356 16.40 -8.04 -20.49
N PRO A 357 16.38 -8.35 -19.19
CA PRO A 357 17.38 -9.23 -18.58
C PRO A 357 17.15 -10.71 -18.96
N PRO A 358 18.17 -11.58 -18.81
CA PRO A 358 19.57 -11.23 -18.53
C PRO A 358 20.27 -10.63 -19.76
N VAL A 359 21.21 -9.71 -19.54
CA VAL A 359 21.98 -9.08 -20.61
C VAL A 359 23.37 -9.73 -20.72
N GLU A 360 23.67 -10.35 -21.87
CA GLU A 360 24.93 -11.08 -22.11
C GLU A 360 26.18 -10.17 -22.03
N ASN A 361 26.12 -8.98 -22.63
CA ASN A 361 27.22 -8.00 -22.67
C ASN A 361 26.92 -6.76 -21.82
N PHE A 362 26.56 -6.96 -20.56
CA PHE A 362 26.05 -5.90 -19.68
C PHE A 362 27.01 -4.71 -19.51
N GLY A 363 28.33 -4.94 -19.45
CA GLY A 363 29.32 -3.87 -19.35
C GLY A 363 29.32 -2.93 -20.55
N THR A 364 29.33 -3.48 -21.77
CA THR A 364 29.26 -2.69 -23.00
C THR A 364 27.94 -1.91 -23.10
N LEU A 365 26.83 -2.51 -22.69
CA LEU A 365 25.55 -1.82 -22.63
C LEU A 365 25.61 -0.62 -21.67
N LEU A 366 26.18 -0.78 -20.47
CA LEU A 366 26.31 0.33 -19.51
C LEU A 366 27.18 1.47 -20.05
N GLU A 367 28.26 1.16 -20.75
CA GLU A 367 29.11 2.16 -21.41
C GLU A 367 28.34 2.95 -22.47
N GLN A 368 27.58 2.24 -23.32
CA GLN A 368 26.74 2.86 -24.35
C GLN A 368 25.63 3.72 -23.74
N LEU A 369 24.94 3.22 -22.71
CA LEU A 369 23.91 3.96 -21.98
C LEU A 369 24.50 5.21 -21.33
N GLY A 370 25.65 5.10 -20.67
CA GLY A 370 26.31 6.23 -20.04
C GLY A 370 26.81 7.26 -21.06
N HIS A 371 27.33 6.82 -22.21
CA HIS A 371 27.75 7.73 -23.28
C HIS A 371 26.56 8.51 -23.85
N TYR A 372 25.47 7.82 -24.19
CA TYR A 372 24.26 8.46 -24.71
C TYR A 372 23.59 9.37 -23.66
N SER A 373 23.54 8.94 -22.40
CA SER A 373 23.03 9.72 -21.28
C SER A 373 23.80 11.05 -21.10
N ARG A 374 25.11 11.04 -21.34
CA ARG A 374 25.95 12.25 -21.36
C ARG A 374 25.75 13.10 -22.61
N SER A 375 25.50 12.50 -23.77
CA SER A 375 25.25 13.26 -25.01
C SER A 375 23.94 14.06 -24.96
N LEU A 376 22.99 13.69 -24.10
CA LEU A 376 21.75 14.44 -23.88
C LEU A 376 21.94 15.71 -23.01
N GLN A 377 23.06 15.86 -22.30
CA GLN A 377 23.32 16.98 -21.37
C GLN A 377 23.21 18.37 -22.02
N PRO A 378 23.74 18.61 -23.24
CA PRO A 378 23.63 19.92 -23.87
C PRO A 378 22.18 20.35 -24.13
N GLU A 379 21.28 19.40 -24.38
CA GLU A 379 19.86 19.66 -24.62
C GLU A 379 19.07 19.89 -23.33
N MET A 380 19.58 19.42 -22.18
CA MET A 380 18.89 19.47 -20.89
C MET A 380 18.48 20.88 -20.46
N ALA A 381 19.33 21.89 -20.70
CA ALA A 381 19.04 23.26 -20.32
C ALA A 381 17.84 23.82 -21.09
N THR A 382 17.77 23.51 -22.40
CA THR A 382 16.67 23.92 -23.28
C THR A 382 15.37 23.25 -22.87
N VAL A 383 15.39 21.93 -22.67
CA VAL A 383 14.20 21.16 -22.26
C VAL A 383 13.71 21.58 -20.87
N THR A 384 14.63 21.83 -19.94
CA THR A 384 14.28 22.30 -18.59
C THR A 384 13.52 23.62 -18.66
N ARG A 385 13.98 24.56 -19.50
CA ARG A 385 13.29 25.84 -19.70
C ARG A 385 11.91 25.64 -20.32
N GLN A 386 11.82 24.86 -21.40
CA GLN A 386 10.54 24.56 -22.08
C GLN A 386 9.52 23.96 -21.12
N VAL A 387 9.90 22.95 -20.33
CA VAL A 387 9.01 22.32 -19.35
C VAL A 387 8.55 23.31 -18.27
N ILE A 388 9.43 24.20 -17.81
CA ILE A 388 9.07 25.24 -16.84
C ILE A 388 8.05 26.21 -17.45
N ASP A 389 8.33 26.69 -18.66
CA ASP A 389 7.47 27.64 -19.38
C ASP A 389 6.08 27.03 -19.67
N ASP A 390 6.03 25.77 -20.15
CA ASP A 390 4.78 25.04 -20.41
C ASP A 390 3.93 24.88 -19.14
N LEU A 391 4.57 24.59 -18.00
CA LEU A 391 3.87 24.44 -16.72
C LEU A 391 3.44 25.78 -16.12
N ILE A 392 4.20 26.85 -16.35
CA ILE A 392 3.82 28.22 -16.00
C ILE A 392 2.60 28.65 -16.80
N ALA A 393 2.56 28.37 -18.11
CA ALA A 393 1.42 28.68 -18.97
C ALA A 393 0.13 27.97 -18.52
N GLN A 394 0.24 26.83 -17.84
CA GLN A 394 -0.88 26.08 -17.26
C GLN A 394 -1.21 26.49 -15.82
N SER A 395 -0.42 27.39 -15.21
CA SER A 395 -0.58 27.77 -13.80
C SER A 395 -1.54 28.96 -13.66
N PRO A 396 -2.40 28.97 -12.63
CA PRO A 396 -3.31 30.08 -12.40
C PRO A 396 -2.53 31.36 -12.03
N PRO A 397 -3.06 32.55 -12.38
CA PRO A 397 -2.45 33.83 -11.99
C PRO A 397 -2.41 33.95 -10.46
N LEU A 398 -1.45 34.72 -9.94
CA LEU A 398 -1.38 35.05 -8.51
C LEU A 398 -2.69 35.73 -8.10
N GLN A 399 -3.44 35.13 -7.17
CA GLN A 399 -4.56 35.83 -6.57
C GLN A 399 -3.99 36.99 -5.73
N PRO A 400 -4.50 38.22 -5.88
CA PRO A 400 -4.09 39.31 -5.01
C PRO A 400 -4.41 38.90 -3.56
N GLU A 401 -3.45 39.05 -2.67
CA GLU A 401 -3.65 38.83 -1.24
C GLU A 401 -4.94 39.55 -0.83
N ARG A 402 -5.93 38.80 -0.34
CA ARG A 402 -7.06 39.39 0.37
C ARG A 402 -6.43 40.11 1.55
N ALA A 403 -6.34 41.44 1.45
CA ALA A 403 -6.02 42.30 2.57
C ALA A 403 -6.94 41.88 3.71
N THR A 404 -6.36 41.28 4.74
CA THR A 404 -7.00 41.12 6.03
C THR A 404 -7.25 42.53 6.53
N ALA A 405 -8.49 43.00 6.38
CA ALA A 405 -8.94 44.21 7.04
C ALA A 405 -8.87 43.97 8.56
N PRO A 406 -8.46 44.99 9.35
CA PRO A 406 -8.15 44.87 10.77
C PRO A 406 -9.33 44.42 11.64
#